data_AF-A0A5C3FA21-F1
#
_entry.id   AF-A0A5C3FA21-F1
#
_cell.length_a   1.000
_cell.length_b   1.000
_cell.length_c   1.000
_cell.angle_alpha   90.00
_cell.angle_beta   90.00
_cell.angle_gamma   90.00
#
_symmetry.space_group_name_H-M   'P 1'
#
loop_
_entity.id
_entity.type
_entity.pdbx_description
1 polymer ?
#
loop_
_entity_poly.entity_id
_entity_poly.type
_entity_poly.pdbx_seq_one_letter_code
_entity_poly.pdbx_strand_id
1 'polypeptide(L)'
;MYTHTLPTTGAISFSDFLITSDLVSQVSQATELRSGLRAVLKECRAGDNQSDDGCVDWLRIVKAVEDYLPHLFAIFNCIQTDDLILRYEPQFSWRTTLSSTLFRSPPRIALPGIYYEMCSTLLLHGVALCNFAASATASLGQYERDRRLSDAERKVKDDKLRWAADTLCRACGIFEHLSQNLIPQWEAQVGRIDGRPPDMTREVTLALSKLALAEAQTLAIRKLLSPSLSLAVDTTTPGPPLPKSHPSASLLAKLHLFVASHFESARSLAGIAGKKTATSSRSSDFGSYHRTPMSSSKDTVDGRDATTREGKKAVFGKLRSLASRDTSASSSSRSAAAASLGADAATDADLEVGAPLLRYIASCADLHRALAYKWLGVDAGEAGGRIGEAIAFLRMARDGLEGGSSGRLTAALRERSSKEARDELRTVREEELRTVEHWLRSYGKLNDTVSFQPIPKASELQTRIPAGRAALDPRPYRHPVPAFGPGSPGFQSEGMKRAVMVGGGTGPPDVGVPPVVLERPGPQVGPPTVPITAARGEAPETDGIDGACDDPSQLAFGGLSIGKARDEAEQYAGAGAYY
;
A
#
# COMPACT_ATOMS: atom_id res chain seq x y z
N MET A 1 7.79 8.66 -5.21
CA MET A 1 7.07 7.68 -4.35
C MET A 1 7.45 7.90 -2.89
N TYR A 2 6.69 7.38 -1.92
CA TYR A 2 7.04 7.54 -0.50
C TYR A 2 8.15 6.56 -0.08
N THR A 3 9.24 7.07 0.50
CA THR A 3 10.29 6.21 1.06
C THR A 3 10.02 5.98 2.55
N HIS A 4 9.78 4.72 2.91
CA HIS A 4 9.47 4.31 4.27
C HIS A 4 10.72 4.06 5.10
N THR A 5 10.64 4.38 6.39
CA THR A 5 11.66 3.97 7.36
C THR A 5 11.54 2.47 7.65
N LEU A 6 12.66 1.75 7.68
CA LEU A 6 12.65 0.31 7.97
C LEU A 6 12.61 0.03 9.49
N PRO A 7 11.80 -0.96 9.93
CA PRO A 7 11.77 -1.35 11.32
C PRO A 7 13.07 -2.10 11.67
N THR A 8 13.46 -2.05 12.94
CA THR A 8 14.64 -2.78 13.43
C THR A 8 14.26 -3.68 14.60
N THR A 9 14.88 -4.85 14.67
CA THR A 9 14.50 -5.89 15.62
C THR A 9 15.52 -6.09 16.76
N GLY A 10 15.06 -6.68 17.86
CA GLY A 10 15.87 -7.06 19.04
C GLY A 10 16.67 -8.33 18.78
N ALA A 11 17.66 -8.61 19.63
CA ALA A 11 18.40 -9.88 19.57
C ALA A 11 17.56 -10.97 20.26
N ILE A 12 17.47 -12.15 19.64
CA ILE A 12 16.72 -13.31 20.12
C ILE A 12 17.47 -14.57 19.67
N SER A 13 17.50 -15.58 20.53
CA SER A 13 17.93 -16.93 20.22
C SER A 13 16.74 -17.86 20.39
N PHE A 14 16.38 -18.60 19.33
CA PHE A 14 15.24 -19.51 19.37
C PHE A 14 15.48 -20.69 20.33
N SER A 15 16.74 -21.10 20.50
CA SER A 15 17.15 -22.14 21.44
C SER A 15 16.89 -21.78 22.92
N ASP A 16 16.66 -20.49 23.23
CA ASP A 16 16.41 -20.04 24.59
C ASP A 16 15.02 -20.44 25.10
N PHE A 17 14.05 -20.56 24.18
CA PHE A 17 12.65 -20.83 24.50
C PHE A 17 12.04 -22.03 23.75
N LEU A 18 12.69 -22.58 22.72
CA LEU A 18 12.25 -23.81 22.06
C LEU A 18 12.97 -25.02 22.65
N ILE A 19 12.22 -26.07 22.96
CA ILE A 19 12.74 -27.40 23.28
C ILE A 19 12.58 -28.29 22.05
N THR A 20 13.67 -28.94 21.66
CA THR A 20 13.66 -29.99 20.64
C THR A 20 14.85 -30.93 20.84
N SER A 21 14.67 -32.21 20.50
CA SER A 21 15.75 -33.19 20.39
C SER A 21 16.26 -33.32 18.96
N ASP A 22 15.36 -33.19 17.98
CA ASP A 22 15.61 -33.61 16.60
C ASP A 22 15.86 -32.42 15.65
N LEU A 23 15.38 -31.22 16.02
CA LEU A 23 15.42 -30.02 15.18
C LEU A 23 16.46 -28.98 15.65
N VAL A 24 17.46 -29.41 16.43
CA VAL A 24 18.43 -28.49 17.07
C VAL A 24 19.21 -27.67 16.05
N SER A 25 19.66 -28.28 14.94
CA SER A 25 20.42 -27.58 13.90
C SER A 25 19.55 -26.57 13.14
N GLN A 26 18.29 -26.91 12.88
CA GLN A 26 17.32 -26.06 12.18
C GLN A 26 16.94 -24.83 13.04
N VAL A 27 16.75 -25.01 14.34
CA VAL A 27 16.50 -23.92 15.30
C VAL A 27 17.73 -23.00 15.41
N SER A 28 18.93 -23.56 15.41
CA SER A 28 20.18 -22.79 15.37
C SER A 28 20.29 -21.97 14.07
N GLN A 29 19.99 -22.59 12.91
CA GLN A 29 20.01 -21.91 11.62
C GLN A 29 19.00 -20.76 11.54
N ALA A 30 17.79 -20.95 12.06
CA ALA A 30 16.78 -19.89 12.14
C ALA A 30 17.28 -18.70 12.99
N THR A 31 17.98 -18.98 14.09
CA THR A 31 18.62 -17.96 14.93
C THR A 31 19.70 -17.20 14.17
N GLU A 32 20.56 -17.91 13.43
CA GLU A 32 21.60 -17.32 12.60
C GLU A 32 21.00 -16.38 11.54
N LEU A 33 20.02 -16.85 10.77
CA LEU A 33 19.36 -16.06 9.72
C LEU A 33 18.68 -14.81 10.30
N ARG A 34 17.98 -14.95 11.43
CA ARG A 34 17.38 -13.81 12.12
C ARG A 34 18.43 -12.80 12.61
N SER A 35 19.56 -13.28 13.11
CA SER A 35 20.68 -12.44 13.54
C SER A 35 21.31 -11.69 12.36
N GLY A 36 21.44 -12.35 11.21
CA GLY A 36 21.90 -11.77 9.95
C GLY A 36 20.95 -10.69 9.45
N LEU A 37 19.64 -10.96 9.42
CA LEU A 37 18.62 -9.97 9.10
C LEU A 37 18.73 -8.73 10.00
N ARG A 38 18.87 -8.93 11.31
CA ARG A 38 19.06 -7.83 12.26
C ARG A 38 20.34 -7.02 11.96
N ALA A 39 21.44 -7.67 11.59
CA ALA A 39 22.70 -7.01 11.27
C ALA A 39 22.54 -6.10 10.04
N VAL A 40 21.91 -6.60 8.98
CA VAL A 40 21.62 -5.83 7.76
C VAL A 40 20.74 -4.62 8.08
N LEU A 41 19.66 -4.79 8.85
CA LEU A 41 18.77 -3.69 9.24
C LEU A 41 19.48 -2.63 10.10
N LYS A 42 20.41 -3.04 10.97
CA LYS A 42 21.19 -2.12 11.79
C LYS A 42 22.18 -1.32 10.95
N GLU A 43 22.82 -1.96 9.97
CA GLU A 43 23.74 -1.34 9.02
C GLU A 43 23.02 -0.27 8.18
N CYS A 44 21.85 -0.61 7.61
CA CYS A 44 21.04 0.35 6.85
C CYS A 44 20.63 1.57 7.69
N ARG A 45 20.24 1.36 8.95
CA ARG A 45 19.88 2.46 9.85
C ARG A 45 21.07 3.32 10.27
N ALA A 46 22.26 2.74 10.39
CA ALA A 46 23.47 3.49 10.68
C ALA A 46 23.87 4.36 9.48
N GLY A 47 23.76 3.83 8.26
CA GLY A 47 24.02 4.56 7.01
C GLY A 47 23.14 5.80 6.84
N ASP A 48 21.86 5.71 7.19
CA ASP A 48 20.91 6.84 7.16
C ASP A 48 21.34 8.04 8.05
N ASN A 49 22.19 7.78 9.06
CA ASN A 49 22.72 8.82 9.95
C ASN A 49 24.11 9.36 9.53
N GLN A 50 24.79 8.75 8.55
CA GLN A 50 26.24 8.93 8.40
C GLN A 50 26.77 9.16 6.98
N SER A 51 25.97 9.03 5.90
CA SER A 51 26.48 9.28 4.54
C SER A 51 25.51 10.05 3.63
N ASP A 52 26.10 10.91 2.79
CA ASP A 52 25.41 11.74 1.79
C ASP A 52 25.29 11.05 0.41
N ASP A 53 25.79 9.81 0.27
CA ASP A 53 25.96 9.13 -1.03
C ASP A 53 25.81 7.59 -0.97
N GLY A 54 25.34 7.04 0.16
CA GLY A 54 25.20 5.59 0.33
C GLY A 54 23.87 5.06 -0.21
N CYS A 55 23.84 4.60 -1.46
CA CYS A 55 22.70 3.84 -1.98
C CYS A 55 22.46 2.59 -1.11
N VAL A 56 21.31 2.53 -0.42
CA VAL A 56 20.94 1.37 0.39
C VAL A 56 20.76 0.16 -0.52
N ASP A 57 21.47 -0.93 -0.23
CA ASP A 57 21.30 -2.20 -0.93
C ASP A 57 20.00 -2.89 -0.50
N TRP A 58 18.90 -2.48 -1.13
CA TRP A 58 17.57 -3.03 -0.89
C TRP A 58 17.48 -4.52 -1.24
N LEU A 59 18.29 -4.99 -2.20
CA LEU A 59 18.30 -6.40 -2.60
C LEU A 59 18.85 -7.27 -1.46
N ARG A 60 19.91 -6.83 -0.78
CA ARG A 60 20.45 -7.52 0.41
C ARG A 60 19.42 -7.64 1.53
N ILE A 61 18.60 -6.62 1.75
CA ILE A 61 17.52 -6.64 2.76
C ILE A 61 16.42 -7.62 2.35
N VAL A 62 15.92 -7.51 1.11
CA VAL A 62 14.87 -8.39 0.59
C VAL A 62 15.30 -9.85 0.67
N LYS A 63 16.53 -10.16 0.25
CA LYS A 63 17.09 -11.51 0.32
C LYS A 63 17.19 -12.02 1.76
N ALA A 64 17.71 -11.21 2.69
CA ALA A 64 17.81 -11.62 4.09
C ALA A 64 16.43 -11.94 4.72
N VAL A 65 15.38 -11.25 4.29
CA VAL A 65 13.99 -11.54 4.70
C VAL A 65 13.48 -12.81 4.02
N GLU A 66 13.67 -12.96 2.70
CA GLU A 66 13.24 -14.13 1.94
C GLU A 66 13.95 -15.43 2.39
N ASP A 67 15.20 -15.36 2.85
CA ASP A 67 15.94 -16.50 3.39
C ASP A 67 15.44 -16.90 4.80
N TYR A 68 15.03 -15.92 5.62
CA TYR A 68 14.53 -16.14 6.98
C TYR A 68 13.08 -16.64 7.02
N LEU A 69 12.21 -16.13 6.14
CA LEU A 69 10.78 -16.44 6.16
C LEU A 69 10.45 -17.96 6.14
N PRO A 70 11.07 -18.81 5.27
CA PRO A 70 10.86 -20.26 5.29
C PRO A 70 11.11 -20.92 6.65
N HIS A 71 12.11 -20.43 7.40
CA HIS A 71 12.47 -20.95 8.72
C HIS A 71 11.48 -20.47 9.79
N LEU A 72 11.02 -19.22 9.68
CA LEU A 72 10.00 -18.68 10.58
C LEU A 72 8.66 -19.42 10.43
N PHE A 73 8.23 -19.69 9.20
CA PHE A 73 7.02 -20.48 8.93
C PHE A 73 7.19 -21.95 9.38
N ALA A 74 8.38 -22.53 9.20
CA ALA A 74 8.69 -23.87 9.73
C ALA A 74 8.54 -23.92 11.26
N ILE A 75 9.13 -22.97 11.99
CA ILE A 75 8.99 -22.88 13.45
C ILE A 75 7.53 -22.73 13.84
N PHE A 76 6.79 -21.84 13.17
CA PHE A 76 5.37 -21.64 13.42
C PHE A 76 4.58 -22.95 13.27
N ASN A 77 4.74 -23.65 12.15
CA ASN A 77 4.05 -24.92 11.88
C ASN A 77 4.43 -26.02 12.87
N CYS A 78 5.70 -26.12 13.24
CA CYS A 78 6.16 -27.09 14.23
C CYS A 78 5.59 -26.81 15.63
N ILE A 79 5.41 -25.54 16.01
CA ILE A 79 4.73 -25.18 17.27
C ILE A 79 3.25 -25.57 17.22
N GLN A 80 2.58 -25.40 16.08
CA GLN A 80 1.15 -25.79 15.94
C GLN A 80 0.92 -27.30 15.96
N THR A 81 1.96 -28.10 15.70
CA THR A 81 1.89 -29.56 15.62
C THR A 81 2.61 -30.25 16.78
N ASP A 82 3.07 -29.48 17.77
CA ASP A 82 3.85 -29.92 18.93
C ASP A 82 5.19 -30.61 18.60
N ASP A 83 5.71 -30.47 17.38
CA ASP A 83 7.07 -30.90 17.01
C ASP A 83 8.15 -30.01 17.66
N LEU A 84 7.81 -28.77 18.01
CA LEU A 84 8.61 -27.85 18.81
C LEU A 84 7.83 -27.38 20.03
N ILE A 85 8.39 -27.58 21.23
CA ILE A 85 7.72 -27.23 22.49
C ILE A 85 8.24 -25.91 23.02
N LEU A 86 7.34 -25.00 23.40
CA LEU A 86 7.69 -23.73 24.04
C LEU A 86 7.98 -23.92 25.54
N ARG A 87 9.15 -23.49 26.01
CA ARG A 87 9.48 -23.40 27.45
C ARG A 87 8.68 -22.31 28.16
N TYR A 88 8.58 -21.18 27.49
CA TYR A 88 7.87 -19.98 27.92
C TYR A 88 7.48 -19.19 26.68
N GLU A 89 6.55 -18.26 26.84
CA GLU A 89 6.11 -17.42 25.73
C GLU A 89 7.20 -16.41 25.33
N PRO A 90 7.74 -16.48 24.09
CA PRO A 90 8.82 -15.59 23.67
C PRO A 90 8.32 -14.16 23.48
N GLN A 91 9.13 -13.19 23.90
CA GLN A 91 8.88 -11.78 23.62
C GLN A 91 9.73 -11.30 22.45
N PHE A 92 9.07 -10.84 21.39
CA PHE A 92 9.74 -10.24 20.25
C PHE A 92 9.70 -8.72 20.39
N SER A 93 10.77 -8.03 20.00
CA SER A 93 10.83 -6.57 20.08
C SER A 93 11.17 -5.94 18.74
N TRP A 94 10.28 -5.06 18.26
CA TRP A 94 10.39 -4.37 16.98
C TRP A 94 10.21 -2.87 17.17
N ARG A 95 10.93 -2.08 16.37
CA ARG A 95 10.69 -0.62 16.31
C ARG A 95 9.53 -0.31 15.39
N THR A 96 8.68 0.62 15.79
CA THR A 96 7.63 1.17 14.92
C THR A 96 8.24 2.10 13.88
N THR A 97 7.57 2.28 12.75
CA THR A 97 8.01 3.11 11.64
C THR A 97 6.92 3.98 11.06
N LEU A 98 5.65 3.69 11.32
CA LEU A 98 4.52 4.49 10.83
C LEU A 98 3.84 5.30 11.95
N SER A 99 4.20 5.08 13.21
CA SER A 99 3.86 5.90 14.37
C SER A 99 4.37 7.35 14.24
N SER A 100 3.54 8.33 14.60
CA SER A 100 3.96 9.73 14.71
C SER A 100 4.88 9.96 15.90
N THR A 101 6.20 9.99 15.68
CA THR A 101 7.15 10.41 16.73
C THR A 101 7.56 11.86 16.52
N LEU A 102 6.85 12.80 17.14
CA LEU A 102 7.06 14.23 16.90
C LEU A 102 8.46 14.72 17.33
N PHE A 103 9.09 14.09 18.33
CA PHE A 103 10.41 14.51 18.86
C PHE A 103 11.28 13.38 19.45
N ARG A 104 10.96 12.10 19.21
CA ARG A 104 11.67 10.95 19.78
C ARG A 104 12.07 9.94 18.70
N SER A 105 13.10 9.14 18.97
CA SER A 105 13.37 7.96 18.14
C SER A 105 12.17 7.00 18.20
N PRO A 106 11.82 6.31 17.11
CA PRO A 106 10.68 5.40 17.10
C PRO A 106 10.73 4.38 18.25
N PRO A 107 9.65 4.25 19.04
CA PRO A 107 9.64 3.36 20.20
C PRO A 107 9.86 1.91 19.76
N ARG A 108 10.57 1.16 20.59
CA ARG A 108 10.68 -0.29 20.46
C ARG A 108 9.58 -0.92 21.29
N ILE A 109 8.69 -1.64 20.64
CA ILE A 109 7.56 -2.33 21.28
C ILE A 109 7.89 -3.82 21.37
N ALA A 110 7.82 -4.34 22.58
CA ALA A 110 7.93 -5.76 22.86
C ALA A 110 6.52 -6.36 23.01
N LEU A 111 6.20 -7.38 22.22
CA LEU A 111 4.97 -8.14 22.34
C LEU A 111 5.28 -9.63 22.37
N PRO A 112 4.49 -10.42 23.10
CA PRO A 112 4.66 -11.86 23.17
C PRO A 112 4.12 -12.56 21.91
N GLY A 113 4.65 -13.75 21.65
CA GLY A 113 4.10 -14.69 20.68
C GLY A 113 4.70 -14.60 19.28
N ILE A 114 4.73 -15.75 18.61
CA ILE A 114 5.33 -15.92 17.28
C ILE A 114 4.60 -15.15 16.17
N TYR A 115 3.29 -14.90 16.33
CA TYR A 115 2.52 -14.09 15.40
C TYR A 115 3.07 -12.66 15.28
N TYR A 116 3.57 -12.09 16.38
CA TYR A 116 4.14 -10.75 16.32
C TYR A 116 5.40 -10.74 15.43
N GLU A 117 6.28 -11.74 15.58
CA GLU A 117 7.45 -11.89 14.72
C GLU A 117 7.07 -12.10 13.24
N MET A 118 6.06 -12.92 12.95
CA MET A 118 5.57 -13.15 11.58
C MET A 118 5.00 -11.87 10.96
N CYS A 119 4.11 -11.19 11.70
CA CYS A 119 3.50 -9.95 11.25
C CYS A 119 4.56 -8.87 11.00
N SER A 120 5.51 -8.69 11.93
CA SER A 120 6.61 -7.73 11.79
C SER A 120 7.56 -8.06 10.65
N THR A 121 7.89 -9.33 10.43
CA THR A 121 8.77 -9.75 9.33
C THR A 121 8.11 -9.55 7.97
N LEU A 122 6.82 -9.86 7.83
CA LEU A 122 6.06 -9.61 6.59
C LEU A 122 5.83 -8.13 6.35
N LEU A 123 5.55 -7.34 7.40
CA LEU A 123 5.45 -5.88 7.28
C LEU A 123 6.78 -5.31 6.78
N LEU A 124 7.90 -5.74 7.35
CA LEU A 124 9.25 -5.40 6.87
C LEU A 124 9.44 -5.79 5.40
N HIS A 125 9.02 -7.00 5.00
CA HIS A 125 9.15 -7.47 3.63
C HIS A 125 8.41 -6.56 2.64
N GLY A 126 7.13 -6.27 2.90
CA GLY A 126 6.33 -5.39 2.05
C GLY A 126 6.93 -3.99 1.94
N VAL A 127 7.36 -3.41 3.06
CA VAL A 127 7.98 -2.08 3.10
C VAL A 127 9.32 -2.06 2.36
N ALA A 128 10.16 -3.10 2.51
CA ALA A 128 11.42 -3.21 1.79
C ALA A 128 11.22 -3.31 0.28
N LEU A 129 10.20 -4.05 -0.18
CA LEU A 129 9.82 -4.12 -1.60
C LEU A 129 9.33 -2.77 -2.14
N CYS A 130 8.53 -2.01 -1.38
CA CYS A 130 8.13 -0.65 -1.74
C CYS A 130 9.34 0.27 -1.92
N ASN A 131 10.27 0.27 -0.96
CA ASN A 131 11.48 1.08 -1.06
C ASN A 131 12.41 0.64 -2.20
N PHE A 132 12.49 -0.66 -2.48
CA PHE A 132 13.27 -1.18 -3.59
C PHE A 132 12.72 -0.71 -4.93
N ALA A 133 11.39 -0.78 -5.11
CA ALA A 133 10.72 -0.24 -6.27
C ALA A 133 10.91 1.28 -6.37
N ALA A 134 10.79 2.02 -5.26
CA ALA A 134 11.03 3.45 -5.21
C ALA A 134 12.44 3.82 -5.66
N SER A 135 13.47 3.18 -5.12
CA SER A 135 14.87 3.39 -5.53
C SER A 135 15.11 3.05 -7.00
N ALA A 136 14.56 1.94 -7.48
CA ALA A 136 14.68 1.55 -8.89
C ALA A 136 14.06 2.59 -9.83
N THR A 137 12.89 3.15 -9.48
CA THR A 137 12.27 4.21 -10.30
C THR A 137 12.96 5.57 -10.19
N ALA A 138 13.50 5.92 -9.01
CA ALA A 138 14.27 7.14 -8.83
C ALA A 138 15.52 7.12 -9.72
N SER A 139 16.19 5.96 -9.80
CA SER A 139 17.35 5.77 -10.69
C SER A 139 17.05 5.88 -12.19
N LEU A 140 15.77 5.76 -12.59
CA LEU A 140 15.37 5.92 -14.00
C LEU A 140 15.28 7.41 -14.40
N GLY A 141 15.10 8.33 -13.45
CA GLY A 141 14.85 9.75 -13.74
C GLY A 141 13.64 9.96 -14.65
N GLN A 142 13.52 11.11 -15.33
CA GLN A 142 12.45 11.39 -16.30
C GLN A 142 12.82 10.94 -17.72
N TYR A 143 13.18 9.67 -17.89
CA TYR A 143 13.67 9.15 -19.17
C TYR A 143 12.64 9.20 -20.31
N GLU A 144 11.34 9.25 -19.99
CA GLU A 144 10.27 9.25 -20.98
C GLU A 144 10.35 10.48 -21.89
N ARG A 145 10.89 11.59 -21.36
CA ARG A 145 11.08 12.85 -22.10
C ARG A 145 12.45 12.98 -22.75
N ASP A 146 13.35 12.03 -22.51
CA ASP A 146 14.68 12.06 -23.10
C ASP A 146 14.62 11.56 -24.55
N ARG A 147 14.74 12.51 -25.48
CA ARG A 147 14.72 12.29 -26.93
C ARG A 147 16.00 11.65 -27.46
N ARG A 148 17.07 11.63 -26.67
CA ARG A 148 18.36 11.07 -27.08
C ARG A 148 18.42 9.55 -26.97
N LEU A 149 17.49 8.96 -26.22
CA LEU A 149 17.40 7.52 -26.03
C LEU A 149 16.85 6.86 -27.30
N SER A 150 17.53 5.80 -27.72
CA SER A 150 17.01 4.88 -28.73
C SER A 150 15.77 4.12 -28.22
N ASP A 151 14.97 3.60 -29.14
CA ASP A 151 13.79 2.78 -28.78
C ASP A 151 14.18 1.53 -27.97
N ALA A 152 15.36 0.96 -28.24
CA ALA A 152 15.88 -0.18 -27.49
C ALA A 152 16.23 0.19 -26.05
N GLU A 153 16.94 1.29 -25.83
CA GLU A 153 17.28 1.77 -24.48
C GLU A 153 16.04 2.17 -23.68
N ARG A 154 15.07 2.82 -24.36
CA ARG A 154 13.77 3.15 -23.76
C ARG A 154 13.03 1.90 -23.32
N LYS A 155 13.00 0.87 -24.16
CA LYS A 155 12.37 -0.42 -23.83
C LYS A 155 12.99 -1.04 -22.58
N VAL A 156 14.32 -1.00 -22.43
CA VAL A 156 15.00 -1.49 -21.22
C VAL A 156 14.55 -0.70 -19.97
N LYS A 157 14.42 0.62 -20.08
CA LYS A 157 13.90 1.45 -18.98
C LYS A 157 12.42 1.17 -18.68
N ASP A 158 11.59 0.98 -19.69
CA ASP A 158 10.17 0.59 -19.56
C ASP A 158 10.00 -0.81 -18.92
N ASP A 159 10.93 -1.72 -19.17
CA ASP A 159 10.96 -3.04 -18.54
C ASP A 159 11.38 -2.96 -17.08
N LYS A 160 12.34 -2.09 -16.74
CA LYS A 160 12.68 -1.78 -15.34
C LYS A 160 11.53 -1.10 -14.60
N LEU A 161 10.79 -0.21 -15.27
CA LEU A 161 9.59 0.43 -14.72
C LEU A 161 8.47 -0.59 -14.48
N ARG A 162 8.27 -1.53 -15.41
CA ARG A 162 7.34 -2.66 -15.25
C ARG A 162 7.73 -3.53 -14.06
N TRP A 163 9.00 -3.90 -13.94
CA TRP A 163 9.51 -4.70 -12.83
C TRP A 163 9.26 -4.01 -11.47
N ALA A 164 9.43 -2.68 -11.40
CA ALA A 164 9.13 -1.93 -10.19
C ALA A 164 7.62 -1.97 -9.85
N ALA A 165 6.76 -1.84 -10.86
CA ALA A 165 5.30 -1.96 -10.69
C ALA A 165 4.90 -3.38 -10.22
N ASP A 166 5.49 -4.42 -10.82
CA ASP A 166 5.28 -5.82 -10.41
C ASP A 166 5.73 -6.07 -8.96
N THR A 167 6.83 -5.43 -8.54
CA THR A 167 7.36 -5.48 -7.17
C THR A 167 6.40 -4.83 -6.17
N LEU A 168 5.79 -3.69 -6.52
CA LEU A 168 4.74 -3.06 -5.71
C LEU A 168 3.48 -3.93 -5.62
N CYS A 169 3.12 -4.65 -6.69
CA CYS A 169 2.00 -5.59 -6.65
C CYS A 169 2.25 -6.79 -5.71
N ARG A 170 3.52 -7.24 -5.58
CA ARG A 170 3.93 -8.22 -4.56
C ARG A 170 3.78 -7.65 -3.14
N ALA A 171 4.26 -6.43 -2.92
CA ALA A 171 4.12 -5.74 -1.64
C ALA A 171 2.66 -5.58 -1.23
N CYS A 172 1.80 -5.18 -2.18
CA CYS A 172 0.35 -5.07 -2.00
C CYS A 172 -0.26 -6.37 -1.47
N GLY A 173 0.05 -7.52 -2.10
CA GLY A 173 -0.49 -8.81 -1.65
C GLY A 173 -0.01 -9.25 -0.27
N ILE A 174 1.23 -8.91 0.12
CA ILE A 174 1.74 -9.15 1.48
C ILE A 174 0.92 -8.36 2.50
N PHE A 175 0.68 -7.07 2.22
CA PHE A 175 -0.13 -6.21 3.09
C PHE A 175 -1.60 -6.65 3.16
N GLU A 176 -2.19 -7.11 2.04
CA GLU A 176 -3.53 -7.70 2.05
C GLU A 176 -3.57 -8.96 2.92
N HIS A 177 -2.58 -9.85 2.77
CA HIS A 177 -2.50 -11.05 3.57
C HIS A 177 -2.39 -10.75 5.08
N LEU A 178 -1.59 -9.76 5.46
CA LEU A 178 -1.49 -9.27 6.84
C LEU A 178 -2.85 -8.80 7.38
N SER A 179 -3.53 -7.92 6.63
CA SER A 179 -4.78 -7.29 7.07
C SER A 179 -5.99 -8.24 7.12
N GLN A 180 -6.04 -9.22 6.23
CA GLN A 180 -7.21 -10.09 6.03
C GLN A 180 -7.06 -11.47 6.65
N ASN A 181 -5.82 -11.97 6.84
CA ASN A 181 -5.57 -13.32 7.32
C ASN A 181 -4.76 -13.33 8.62
N LEU A 182 -3.52 -12.85 8.59
CA LEU A 182 -2.59 -13.08 9.70
C LEU A 182 -2.96 -12.30 10.97
N ILE A 183 -3.31 -11.01 10.86
CA ILE A 183 -3.73 -10.22 12.03
C ILE A 183 -5.06 -10.73 12.61
N PRO A 184 -6.10 -11.02 11.79
CA PRO A 184 -7.32 -11.65 12.30
C PRO A 184 -7.09 -13.01 12.99
N GLN A 185 -6.22 -13.86 12.46
CA GLN A 185 -5.86 -15.14 13.09
C GLN A 185 -5.16 -14.91 14.44
N TRP A 186 -4.25 -13.94 14.50
CA TRP A 186 -3.60 -13.55 15.74
C TRP A 186 -4.63 -13.06 16.78
N GLU A 187 -5.55 -12.17 16.39
CA GLU A 187 -6.66 -11.71 17.23
C GLU A 187 -7.56 -12.84 17.71
N ALA A 188 -7.86 -13.82 16.86
CA ALA A 188 -8.67 -14.97 17.23
C ALA A 188 -7.97 -15.84 18.29
N GLN A 189 -6.64 -15.92 18.26
CA GLN A 189 -5.88 -16.75 19.18
C GLN A 189 -5.63 -16.09 20.55
N VAL A 190 -5.32 -14.80 20.58
CA VAL A 190 -4.96 -14.09 21.84
C VAL A 190 -6.06 -13.15 22.34
N GLY A 191 -7.11 -12.92 21.56
CA GLY A 191 -8.14 -11.93 21.86
C GLY A 191 -7.62 -10.50 21.69
N ARG A 192 -7.69 -9.71 22.76
CA ARG A 192 -7.22 -8.32 22.75
C ARG A 192 -5.69 -8.29 22.85
N ILE A 193 -5.06 -7.55 21.94
CA ILE A 193 -3.61 -7.36 21.92
C ILE A 193 -3.27 -6.00 22.52
N ASP A 194 -2.86 -5.99 23.78
CA ASP A 194 -2.48 -4.78 24.48
C ASP A 194 -1.11 -4.26 24.01
N GLY A 195 -0.96 -2.94 23.87
CA GLY A 195 0.28 -2.32 23.40
C GLY A 195 0.57 -2.50 21.91
N ARG A 196 -0.43 -2.88 21.10
CA ARG A 196 -0.24 -3.08 19.66
C ARG A 196 0.15 -1.76 18.95
N PRO A 197 1.21 -1.75 18.12
CA PRO A 197 1.52 -0.57 17.31
C PRO A 197 0.45 -0.28 16.25
N PRO A 198 0.28 1.00 15.85
CA PRO A 198 -0.60 1.36 14.74
C PRO A 198 -0.23 0.64 13.45
N ASP A 199 1.08 0.45 13.22
CA ASP A 199 1.68 -0.24 12.08
C ASP A 199 1.13 -1.66 11.90
N MET A 200 0.65 -2.28 12.99
CA MET A 200 0.18 -3.66 13.03
C MET A 200 -1.34 -3.79 13.16
N THR A 201 -2.08 -2.75 12.80
CA THR A 201 -3.54 -2.80 12.72
C THR A 201 -4.00 -3.27 11.34
N ARG A 202 -5.21 -3.85 11.28
CA ARG A 202 -5.82 -4.30 10.01
C ARG A 202 -6.03 -3.13 9.07
N GLU A 203 -6.42 -1.99 9.62
CA GLU A 203 -6.69 -0.76 8.86
C GLU A 203 -5.41 -0.18 8.25
N VAL A 204 -4.30 -0.09 9.01
CA VAL A 204 -3.04 0.44 8.48
C VAL A 204 -2.42 -0.51 7.46
N THR A 205 -2.40 -1.81 7.74
CA THR A 205 -1.89 -2.79 6.77
C THR A 205 -2.72 -2.80 5.48
N LEU A 206 -4.05 -2.70 5.57
CA LEU A 206 -4.89 -2.54 4.39
C LEU A 206 -4.66 -1.19 3.67
N ALA A 207 -4.42 -0.12 4.42
CA ALA A 207 -4.05 1.18 3.85
C ALA A 207 -2.75 1.11 3.06
N LEU A 208 -1.72 0.42 3.58
CA LEU A 208 -0.46 0.17 2.88
C LEU A 208 -0.66 -0.65 1.61
N SER A 209 -1.54 -1.65 1.64
CA SER A 209 -1.93 -2.39 0.42
C SER A 209 -2.51 -1.45 -0.64
N LYS A 210 -3.48 -0.61 -0.27
CA LYS A 210 -4.11 0.34 -1.21
C LYS A 210 -3.12 1.38 -1.73
N LEU A 211 -2.21 1.85 -0.88
CA LEU A 211 -1.11 2.73 -1.25
C LEU A 211 -0.17 2.07 -2.28
N ALA A 212 0.33 0.87 -1.99
CA ALA A 212 1.24 0.15 -2.88
C ALA A 212 0.61 -0.15 -4.24
N LEU A 213 -0.67 -0.52 -4.27
CA LEU A 213 -1.39 -0.72 -5.52
C LEU A 213 -1.54 0.59 -6.30
N ALA A 214 -1.90 1.69 -5.64
CA ALA A 214 -2.03 3.00 -6.28
C ALA A 214 -0.69 3.44 -6.92
N GLU A 215 0.43 3.28 -6.22
CA GLU A 215 1.76 3.57 -6.76
C GLU A 215 2.11 2.67 -7.94
N ALA A 216 1.78 1.37 -7.89
CA ALA A 216 2.00 0.45 -9.01
C ALA A 216 1.24 0.90 -10.28
N GLN A 217 -0.02 1.31 -10.12
CA GLN A 217 -0.82 1.84 -11.24
C GLN A 217 -0.23 3.14 -11.79
N THR A 218 0.31 4.02 -10.95
CA THR A 218 0.98 5.24 -11.40
C THR A 218 2.18 4.90 -12.29
N LEU A 219 2.96 3.86 -11.97
CA LEU A 219 4.05 3.38 -12.83
C LEU A 219 3.53 2.78 -14.14
N ALA A 220 2.39 2.08 -14.12
CA ALA A 220 1.76 1.58 -15.34
C ALA A 220 1.29 2.70 -16.27
N ILE A 221 0.69 3.76 -15.71
CA ILE A 221 0.31 4.97 -16.47
C ILE A 221 1.55 5.64 -17.06
N ARG A 222 2.60 5.78 -16.26
CA ARG A 222 3.89 6.36 -16.68
C ARG A 222 4.49 5.59 -17.86
N LYS A 223 4.51 4.25 -17.79
CA LYS A 223 4.92 3.37 -18.90
C LYS A 223 4.04 3.54 -20.13
N LEU A 224 2.72 3.59 -19.96
CA LEU A 224 1.76 3.76 -21.06
C LEU A 224 1.99 5.08 -21.81
N LEU A 225 2.39 6.14 -21.11
CA LEU A 225 2.68 7.45 -21.68
C LEU A 225 4.12 7.59 -22.24
N SER A 226 5.02 6.66 -21.94
CA SER A 226 6.44 6.70 -22.36
C SER A 226 6.61 6.92 -23.88
N PRO A 227 5.88 6.22 -24.79
CA PRO A 227 6.00 6.45 -26.22
C PRO A 227 5.53 7.84 -26.65
N SER A 228 4.42 8.33 -26.10
CA SER A 228 3.88 9.65 -26.44
C SER A 228 4.75 10.80 -25.91
N LEU A 229 5.31 10.65 -24.71
CA LEU A 229 6.18 11.66 -24.09
C LEU A 229 7.54 11.73 -24.78
N SER A 230 7.97 10.67 -25.48
CA SER A 230 9.19 10.68 -26.30
C SER A 230 9.14 11.69 -27.43
N LEU A 231 7.94 11.95 -27.95
CA LEU A 231 7.69 12.84 -29.08
C LEU A 231 7.40 14.27 -28.63
N ALA A 232 7.21 14.51 -27.33
CA ALA A 232 6.92 15.82 -26.79
C ALA A 232 8.13 16.76 -26.95
N VAL A 233 7.87 17.97 -27.46
CA VAL A 233 8.91 19.01 -27.65
C VAL A 233 9.02 19.92 -26.42
N ASP A 234 7.92 20.09 -25.69
CA ASP A 234 7.82 20.87 -24.46
C ASP A 234 6.83 20.22 -23.47
N THR A 235 6.63 20.83 -22.30
CA THR A 235 5.70 20.34 -21.27
C THR A 235 4.22 20.48 -21.65
N THR A 236 3.92 21.17 -22.75
CA THR A 236 2.56 21.43 -23.24
C THR A 236 2.21 20.58 -24.46
N THR A 237 3.17 19.86 -25.03
CA THR A 237 3.02 18.97 -26.17
C THR A 237 2.81 17.53 -25.68
N PRO A 238 1.80 16.79 -26.19
CA PRO A 238 0.87 17.19 -27.23
C PRO A 238 -0.20 18.18 -26.75
N GLY A 239 -0.40 19.24 -27.54
CA GLY A 239 -1.56 20.12 -27.44
C GLY A 239 -2.72 19.62 -28.32
N PRO A 240 -3.88 20.28 -28.31
CA PRO A 240 -5.00 19.94 -29.17
C PRO A 240 -4.66 20.10 -30.67
N PRO A 241 -5.03 19.15 -31.55
CA PRO A 241 -5.62 17.84 -31.25
C PRO A 241 -4.57 16.78 -30.85
N LEU A 242 -5.02 15.76 -30.11
CA LEU A 242 -4.11 14.65 -29.74
C LEU A 242 -3.63 13.86 -30.98
N PRO A 243 -2.34 13.47 -31.05
CA PRO A 243 -1.84 12.59 -32.09
C PRO A 243 -2.54 11.23 -32.07
N LYS A 244 -2.73 10.61 -33.24
CA LYS A 244 -3.35 9.26 -33.36
C LYS A 244 -2.58 8.16 -32.63
N SER A 245 -1.27 8.36 -32.40
CA SER A 245 -0.42 7.43 -31.65
C SER A 245 -0.52 7.59 -30.13
N HIS A 246 -1.22 8.61 -29.63
CA HIS A 246 -1.38 8.86 -28.21
C HIS A 246 -2.38 7.85 -27.59
N PRO A 247 -2.15 7.37 -26.36
CA PRO A 247 -3.13 6.56 -25.65
C PRO A 247 -4.50 7.26 -25.51
N SER A 248 -5.59 6.49 -25.47
CA SER A 248 -6.93 7.08 -25.30
C SER A 248 -7.04 7.95 -24.05
N ALA A 249 -7.52 9.19 -24.20
CA ALA A 249 -7.79 10.09 -23.09
C ALA A 249 -8.83 9.49 -22.12
N SER A 250 -9.88 8.83 -22.64
CA SER A 250 -10.86 8.09 -21.81
C SER A 250 -10.20 7.00 -20.94
N LEU A 251 -9.25 6.25 -21.51
CA LEU A 251 -8.52 5.23 -20.77
C LEU A 251 -7.68 5.86 -19.64
N LEU A 252 -6.90 6.90 -19.96
CA LEU A 252 -6.07 7.61 -18.98
C LEU A 252 -6.91 8.19 -17.84
N ALA A 253 -8.07 8.77 -18.16
CA ALA A 253 -9.02 9.26 -17.16
C ALA A 253 -9.43 8.15 -16.18
N LYS A 254 -9.86 6.98 -16.69
CA LYS A 254 -10.29 5.85 -15.87
C LYS A 254 -9.14 5.29 -15.01
N LEU A 255 -7.93 5.24 -15.55
CA LEU A 255 -6.74 4.83 -14.79
C LEU A 255 -6.48 5.79 -13.62
N HIS A 256 -6.46 7.11 -13.89
CA HIS A 256 -6.24 8.11 -12.84
C HIS A 256 -7.36 8.14 -11.78
N LEU A 257 -8.62 7.91 -12.17
CA LEU A 257 -9.74 7.79 -11.22
C LEU A 257 -9.57 6.60 -10.27
N PHE A 258 -9.11 5.45 -10.80
CA PHE A 258 -8.81 4.28 -9.97
C PHE A 258 -7.72 4.59 -8.94
N VAL A 259 -6.63 5.25 -9.39
CA VAL A 259 -5.51 5.65 -8.53
C VAL A 259 -5.97 6.62 -7.44
N ALA A 260 -6.73 7.66 -7.80
CA ALA A 260 -7.26 8.63 -6.85
C ALA A 260 -8.12 7.96 -5.77
N SER A 261 -9.04 7.08 -6.17
CA SER A 261 -9.90 6.32 -5.25
C SER A 261 -9.11 5.41 -4.30
N HIS A 262 -8.02 4.79 -4.78
CA HIS A 262 -7.16 3.95 -3.94
C HIS A 262 -6.36 4.77 -2.92
N PHE A 263 -5.80 5.92 -3.30
CA PHE A 263 -5.17 6.82 -2.34
C PHE A 263 -6.18 7.39 -1.32
N GLU A 264 -7.39 7.76 -1.73
CA GLU A 264 -8.46 8.19 -0.81
C GLU A 264 -8.81 7.08 0.20
N SER A 265 -8.97 5.85 -0.28
CA SER A 265 -9.24 4.67 0.55
C SER A 265 -8.09 4.41 1.54
N ALA A 266 -6.84 4.48 1.07
CA ALA A 266 -5.66 4.35 1.92
C ALA A 266 -5.63 5.42 3.03
N ARG A 267 -5.92 6.68 2.68
CA ARG A 267 -5.98 7.78 3.65
C ARG A 267 -7.09 7.57 4.69
N SER A 268 -8.27 7.16 4.24
CA SER A 268 -9.41 6.90 5.12
C SER A 268 -9.08 5.81 6.14
N LEU A 269 -8.55 4.68 5.66
CA LEU A 269 -8.15 3.54 6.48
C LEU A 269 -7.04 3.91 7.49
N ALA A 270 -5.97 4.57 7.02
CA ALA A 270 -4.88 5.01 7.89
C ALA A 270 -5.34 6.04 8.94
N GLY A 271 -6.33 6.88 8.61
CA GLY A 271 -6.90 7.86 9.53
C GLY A 271 -7.85 7.25 10.59
N ILE A 272 -8.35 6.03 10.39
CA ILE A 272 -9.19 5.33 11.38
C ILE A 272 -8.33 4.80 12.54
N ALA A 273 -7.11 4.34 12.26
CA ALA A 273 -6.21 3.79 13.27
C ALA A 273 -5.88 4.79 14.38
N GLY A 274 -5.75 6.08 14.06
CA GLY A 274 -5.55 7.14 15.06
C GLY A 274 -6.79 7.50 15.90
N LYS A 275 -8.00 7.07 15.49
CA LYS A 275 -9.26 7.41 16.20
C LYS A 275 -9.78 6.29 17.10
N LYS A 276 -9.46 5.02 16.79
CA LYS A 276 -9.90 3.85 17.57
C LYS A 276 -9.20 3.73 18.94
N THR A 277 -7.95 4.19 19.05
CA THR A 277 -7.23 4.23 20.33
C THR A 277 -7.90 5.18 21.34
N ALA A 278 -8.28 6.39 20.90
CA ALA A 278 -8.92 7.42 21.71
C ALA A 278 -10.34 7.09 22.23
N THR A 279 -11.03 6.11 21.61
CA THR A 279 -12.39 5.70 22.01
C THR A 279 -12.38 4.50 22.95
N SER A 280 -11.37 3.64 22.90
CA SER A 280 -11.26 2.47 23.81
C SER A 280 -10.82 2.83 25.23
N SER A 281 -10.17 3.99 25.41
CA SER A 281 -9.69 4.48 26.72
C SER A 281 -10.76 5.19 27.56
N ARG A 282 -11.97 5.38 27.02
CA ARG A 282 -13.07 6.10 27.70
C ARG A 282 -14.17 5.21 28.29
N SER A 283 -14.10 3.88 28.14
CA SER A 283 -15.20 2.97 28.53
C SER A 283 -14.89 2.01 29.69
N SER A 284 -13.92 2.30 30.55
CA SER A 284 -13.69 1.50 31.76
C SER A 284 -13.51 2.38 32.99
N ASP A 285 -14.56 3.09 33.39
CA ASP A 285 -14.77 3.47 34.79
C ASP A 285 -16.17 4.06 34.99
N PHE A 286 -17.19 3.19 35.09
CA PHE A 286 -18.32 3.46 35.97
C PHE A 286 -19.12 2.20 36.26
N GLY A 287 -18.83 1.59 37.40
CA GLY A 287 -19.67 0.54 37.96
C GLY A 287 -19.30 0.30 39.41
N SER A 288 -19.94 1.02 40.35
CA SER A 288 -20.58 0.34 41.47
C SER A 288 -21.47 1.23 42.36
N TYR A 289 -22.57 0.59 42.77
CA TYR A 289 -23.50 0.86 43.87
C TYR A 289 -24.65 1.85 43.69
N HIS A 290 -25.79 1.24 43.33
CA HIS A 290 -27.14 1.55 43.82
C HIS A 290 -27.18 2.09 45.26
N ARG A 291 -27.81 3.25 45.44
CA ARG A 291 -28.78 3.46 46.52
C ARG A 291 -29.84 4.47 46.05
N THR A 292 -31.09 4.03 46.08
CA THR A 292 -32.29 4.83 45.84
C THR A 292 -32.42 5.95 46.88
N PRO A 293 -33.06 7.08 46.52
CA PRO A 293 -33.82 7.85 47.49
C PRO A 293 -35.29 7.92 47.08
N MET A 294 -36.16 7.47 47.99
CA MET A 294 -37.57 7.84 47.99
C MET A 294 -37.74 9.29 48.48
N SER A 295 -38.61 10.02 47.79
CA SER A 295 -39.66 10.92 48.30
C SER A 295 -39.40 11.72 49.58
N SER A 296 -39.37 13.06 49.47
CA SER A 296 -40.33 13.94 50.17
C SER A 296 -40.17 15.42 49.77
N SER A 297 -41.23 15.97 49.17
CA SER A 297 -41.94 17.22 49.48
C SER A 297 -41.22 18.57 49.75
N LYS A 298 -41.84 19.60 49.12
CA LYS A 298 -41.92 21.05 49.49
C LYS A 298 -40.68 21.91 49.26
N ASP A 299 -40.74 23.18 48.87
CA ASP A 299 -41.82 24.12 48.53
C ASP A 299 -41.17 25.32 47.80
N THR A 300 -41.84 25.81 46.74
CA THR A 300 -42.09 27.23 46.35
C THR A 300 -41.00 28.30 46.11
N VAL A 301 -41.30 29.10 45.06
CA VAL A 301 -41.15 30.57 44.85
C VAL A 301 -40.18 31.08 43.76
N ASP A 302 -40.82 31.52 42.66
CA ASP A 302 -40.63 32.69 41.77
C ASP A 302 -39.27 33.23 41.32
N GLY A 303 -39.22 33.63 40.03
CA GLY A 303 -38.33 34.69 39.57
C GLY A 303 -38.15 34.77 38.04
N ARG A 304 -38.92 35.66 37.40
CA ARG A 304 -39.02 35.95 35.95
C ARG A 304 -37.77 36.54 35.28
N ASP A 305 -37.76 36.39 33.95
CA ASP A 305 -37.35 37.33 32.87
C ASP A 305 -35.91 37.88 32.83
N ALA A 306 -35.35 38.37 31.73
CA ALA A 306 -35.40 38.14 30.29
C ALA A 306 -34.37 39.13 29.68
N THR A 307 -33.84 38.81 28.50
CA THR A 307 -33.31 39.73 27.45
C THR A 307 -31.90 40.37 27.57
N THR A 308 -31.14 40.19 26.46
CA THR A 308 -30.22 41.13 25.72
C THR A 308 -29.08 41.84 26.48
N ARG A 309 -27.89 42.15 25.95
CA ARG A 309 -27.47 42.59 24.62
C ARG A 309 -25.92 42.63 24.52
N GLU A 310 -25.44 42.60 23.27
CA GLU A 310 -24.17 43.04 22.66
C GLU A 310 -23.09 43.81 23.48
N GLY A 311 -21.80 43.58 23.15
CA GLY A 311 -20.76 44.60 23.39
C GLY A 311 -19.27 44.22 23.31
N LYS A 312 -18.71 44.13 22.10
CA LYS A 312 -17.42 44.70 21.61
C LYS A 312 -16.11 44.73 22.48
N LYS A 313 -15.02 44.36 21.76
CA LYS A 313 -13.65 44.95 21.66
C LYS A 313 -12.43 44.27 22.33
N ALA A 314 -11.61 43.73 21.43
CA ALA A 314 -10.15 43.62 21.33
C ALA A 314 -9.24 44.36 22.33
N VAL A 315 -8.12 43.72 22.71
CA VAL A 315 -6.80 44.35 22.88
C VAL A 315 -5.67 43.36 22.51
N PHE A 316 -4.75 43.85 21.68
CA PHE A 316 -3.45 43.29 21.30
C PHE A 316 -2.42 43.44 22.44
N GLY A 317 -1.54 42.46 22.66
CA GLY A 317 -0.42 42.58 23.58
C GLY A 317 0.78 41.74 23.14
N LYS A 318 1.71 42.38 22.44
CA LYS A 318 3.00 41.84 21.98
C LYS A 318 4.09 42.46 22.85
N LEU A 319 4.94 41.66 23.48
CA LEU A 319 6.21 42.15 24.04
C LEU A 319 7.32 41.10 23.94
N ARG A 320 8.51 41.65 23.76
CA ARG A 320 9.76 41.10 23.25
C ARG A 320 10.67 40.73 24.43
N SER A 321 11.55 39.76 24.20
CA SER A 321 12.99 39.76 24.53
C SER A 321 13.42 40.12 25.97
N LEU A 322 14.22 39.25 26.60
CA LEU A 322 15.63 39.52 26.91
C LEU A 322 16.34 38.24 27.41
N ALA A 323 17.62 38.15 27.07
CA ALA A 323 18.55 37.09 27.42
C ALA A 323 19.38 37.46 28.66
N SER A 324 19.81 36.46 29.43
CA SER A 324 21.16 36.42 30.01
C SER A 324 21.50 35.02 30.54
N ARG A 325 22.77 34.65 30.32
CA ARG A 325 23.50 33.51 30.89
C ARG A 325 23.81 33.78 32.37
N ASP A 326 23.92 32.74 33.20
CA ASP A 326 25.23 32.24 33.67
C ASP A 326 25.11 31.03 34.62
N THR A 327 26.25 30.36 34.70
CA THR A 327 26.61 29.05 35.26
C THR A 327 26.61 28.94 36.79
N SER A 328 26.35 27.74 37.33
CA SER A 328 27.30 26.99 38.22
C SER A 328 26.63 25.78 38.89
N ALA A 329 27.45 24.74 39.10
CA ALA A 329 27.10 23.45 39.67
C ALA A 329 27.21 23.43 41.20
N SER A 330 26.37 22.64 41.88
CA SER A 330 26.77 21.87 43.06
C SER A 330 25.80 20.73 43.36
N SER A 331 26.38 19.61 43.79
CA SER A 331 25.79 18.33 44.18
C SER A 331 25.23 18.36 45.61
N SER A 332 24.12 17.66 45.88
CA SER A 332 24.00 16.57 46.87
C SER A 332 22.55 16.18 47.17
N SER A 333 22.28 14.89 46.98
CA SER A 333 21.31 14.00 47.65
C SER A 333 20.18 14.58 48.53
N ARG A 334 18.94 14.26 48.14
CA ARG A 334 17.88 13.74 49.05
C ARG A 334 16.74 13.09 48.24
N SER A 335 16.12 12.14 48.91
CA SER A 335 15.31 11.01 48.45
C SER A 335 13.84 11.31 48.16
N ALA A 336 13.31 10.48 47.24
CA ALA A 336 11.96 9.90 47.18
C ALA A 336 10.72 10.79 46.91
N ALA A 337 9.93 10.27 45.97
CA ALA A 337 8.47 10.37 45.85
C ALA A 337 7.87 11.74 45.50
N ALA A 338 7.64 11.97 44.19
CA ALA A 338 6.38 12.51 43.63
C ALA A 338 6.56 12.83 42.14
N ALA A 339 6.12 11.93 41.25
CA ALA A 339 5.72 12.28 39.87
C ALA A 339 5.11 11.04 39.17
N SER A 340 3.84 10.74 39.41
CA SER A 340 3.09 9.74 38.64
C SER A 340 1.68 10.19 38.29
N LEU A 341 1.53 11.45 37.84
CA LEU A 341 0.28 11.94 37.26
C LEU A 341 0.63 12.86 36.09
N GLY A 342 0.65 12.30 34.88
CA GLY A 342 0.89 13.06 33.65
C GLY A 342 1.45 12.29 32.44
N ALA A 343 1.62 10.97 32.51
CA ALA A 343 2.23 10.19 31.42
C ALA A 343 1.22 9.66 30.37
N ASP A 344 -0.07 9.49 30.73
CA ASP A 344 -0.98 8.67 29.92
C ASP A 344 -1.58 9.38 28.70
N ALA A 345 -1.57 10.73 28.65
CA ALA A 345 -2.08 11.48 27.50
C ALA A 345 -1.03 11.69 26.39
N ALA A 346 0.26 11.56 26.69
CA ALA A 346 1.34 11.80 25.73
C ALA A 346 1.74 10.53 24.96
N THR A 347 1.51 9.35 25.53
CA THR A 347 1.81 8.05 24.91
C THR A 347 0.81 7.66 23.82
N ASP A 348 -0.46 8.09 23.93
CA ASP A 348 -1.52 7.72 22.97
C ASP A 348 -1.37 8.47 21.62
N ALA A 349 -0.89 9.71 21.65
CA ALA A 349 -0.60 10.49 20.43
C ALA A 349 0.60 9.94 19.63
N ASP A 350 1.51 9.22 20.29
CA ASP A 350 2.66 8.56 19.64
C ASP A 350 2.25 7.27 18.89
N LEU A 351 0.97 6.85 18.98
CA LEU A 351 0.39 5.68 18.30
C LEU A 351 -0.52 6.04 17.12
N GLU A 352 -0.54 7.29 16.65
CA GLU A 352 -1.23 7.65 15.41
C GLU A 352 -0.34 7.43 14.18
N VAL A 353 -0.95 7.26 13.00
CA VAL A 353 -0.20 7.21 11.74
C VAL A 353 0.43 8.58 11.47
N GLY A 354 1.72 8.58 11.13
CA GLY A 354 2.51 9.77 10.86
C GLY A 354 1.83 10.75 9.90
N ALA A 355 1.66 11.99 10.36
CA ALA A 355 1.18 13.10 9.55
C ALA A 355 1.91 13.29 8.20
N PRO A 356 3.23 12.99 8.03
CA PRO A 356 3.90 13.08 6.74
C PRO A 356 3.30 12.14 5.68
N LEU A 357 3.04 10.87 6.06
CA LEU A 357 2.47 9.86 5.17
C LEU A 357 1.04 10.21 4.76
N LEU A 358 0.19 10.60 5.72
CA LEU A 358 -1.19 11.00 5.44
C LEU A 358 -1.27 12.20 4.48
N ARG A 359 -0.36 13.17 4.63
CA ARG A 359 -0.25 14.33 3.72
C ARG A 359 0.25 13.93 2.33
N TYR A 360 1.20 13.01 2.25
CA TYR A 360 1.65 12.45 0.98
C TYR A 360 0.50 11.79 0.23
N ILE A 361 -0.20 10.84 0.88
CA ILE A 361 -1.35 10.12 0.31
C ILE A 361 -2.43 11.10 -0.16
N ALA A 362 -2.76 12.10 0.66
CA ALA A 362 -3.72 13.13 0.30
C ALA A 362 -3.30 13.92 -0.95
N SER A 363 -2.03 14.32 -1.03
CA SER A 363 -1.49 15.08 -2.16
C SER A 363 -1.49 14.26 -3.44
N CYS A 364 -1.20 12.96 -3.37
CA CYS A 364 -1.30 12.04 -4.50
C CYS A 364 -2.75 11.84 -4.95
N ALA A 365 -3.70 11.65 -4.01
CA ALA A 365 -5.12 11.56 -4.33
C ALA A 365 -5.62 12.78 -5.11
N ASP A 366 -5.28 13.98 -4.62
CA ASP A 366 -5.68 15.24 -5.25
C ASP A 366 -5.06 15.42 -6.64
N LEU A 367 -3.77 15.11 -6.78
CA LEU A 367 -3.07 15.15 -8.07
C LEU A 367 -3.73 14.21 -9.09
N HIS A 368 -3.92 12.93 -8.74
CA HIS A 368 -4.50 11.96 -9.66
C HIS A 368 -5.97 12.27 -9.98
N ARG A 369 -6.73 12.85 -9.05
CA ARG A 369 -8.10 13.32 -9.31
C ARG A 369 -8.12 14.47 -10.32
N ALA A 370 -7.20 15.44 -10.18
CA ALA A 370 -7.08 16.51 -11.15
C ALA A 370 -6.65 16.00 -12.54
N LEU A 371 -5.72 15.02 -12.59
CA LEU A 371 -5.33 14.38 -13.85
C LEU A 371 -6.47 13.59 -14.49
N ALA A 372 -7.31 12.93 -13.71
CA ALA A 372 -8.52 12.32 -14.22
C ALA A 372 -9.44 13.35 -14.88
N TYR A 373 -9.67 14.50 -14.24
CA TYR A 373 -10.47 15.58 -14.81
C TYR A 373 -9.85 16.18 -16.07
N LYS A 374 -8.52 16.35 -16.10
CA LYS A 374 -7.80 16.75 -17.32
C LYS A 374 -8.14 15.81 -18.46
N TRP A 375 -7.96 14.51 -18.28
CA TRP A 375 -8.19 13.53 -19.34
C TRP A 375 -9.66 13.35 -19.72
N LEU A 376 -10.60 13.47 -18.77
CA LEU A 376 -12.04 13.52 -19.09
C LEU A 376 -12.39 14.75 -19.95
N GLY A 377 -11.77 15.89 -19.65
CA GLY A 377 -11.95 17.11 -20.44
C GLY A 377 -11.41 16.95 -21.86
N VAL A 378 -10.20 16.42 -22.02
CA VAL A 378 -9.62 16.14 -23.34
C VAL A 378 -10.47 15.12 -24.11
N ASP A 379 -10.94 14.05 -23.46
CA ASP A 379 -11.83 13.06 -24.09
C ASP A 379 -13.15 13.67 -24.57
N ALA A 380 -13.79 14.52 -23.74
CA ALA A 380 -15.01 15.22 -24.11
C ALA A 380 -14.82 16.16 -25.31
N GLY A 381 -13.68 16.84 -25.37
CA GLY A 381 -13.34 17.78 -26.44
C GLY A 381 -12.99 17.09 -27.76
N GLU A 382 -12.07 16.13 -27.73
CA GLU A 382 -11.55 15.46 -28.93
C GLU A 382 -12.54 14.43 -29.51
N ALA A 383 -13.05 13.52 -28.68
CA ALA A 383 -13.91 12.42 -29.16
C ALA A 383 -15.39 12.79 -29.19
N GLY A 384 -15.82 13.64 -28.23
CA GLY A 384 -17.22 14.01 -28.08
C GLY A 384 -17.63 15.29 -28.80
N GLY A 385 -16.69 16.13 -29.23
CA GLY A 385 -16.98 17.50 -29.68
C GLY A 385 -17.70 18.36 -28.64
N ARG A 386 -17.74 17.93 -27.36
CA ARG A 386 -18.42 18.57 -26.24
C ARG A 386 -17.49 19.58 -25.57
N ILE A 387 -17.14 20.63 -26.30
CA ILE A 387 -16.16 21.65 -25.88
C ILE A 387 -16.60 22.35 -24.58
N GLY A 388 -17.89 22.62 -24.39
CA GLY A 388 -18.40 23.23 -23.16
C GLY A 388 -18.10 22.38 -21.92
N GLU A 389 -18.30 21.07 -22.03
CA GLU A 389 -17.98 20.11 -20.96
C GLU A 389 -16.48 19.95 -20.76
N ALA A 390 -15.71 19.95 -21.86
CA ALA A 390 -14.27 19.87 -21.83
C ALA A 390 -13.67 21.01 -21.00
N ILE A 391 -14.12 22.25 -21.23
CA ILE A 391 -13.71 23.43 -20.47
C ILE A 391 -14.07 23.28 -18.99
N ALA A 392 -15.27 22.79 -18.67
CA ALA A 392 -15.71 22.62 -17.29
C ALA A 392 -14.87 21.57 -16.53
N PHE A 393 -14.58 20.41 -17.14
CA PHE A 393 -13.67 19.42 -16.55
C PHE A 393 -12.25 19.96 -16.38
N LEU A 394 -11.72 20.68 -17.37
CA LEU A 394 -10.39 21.29 -17.27
C LEU A 394 -10.31 22.38 -16.20
N ARG A 395 -11.40 23.13 -15.95
CA ARG A 395 -11.49 24.06 -14.81
C ARG A 395 -11.44 23.30 -13.49
N MET A 396 -12.17 22.19 -13.35
CA MET A 396 -12.08 21.33 -12.15
C MET A 396 -10.66 20.78 -11.95
N ALA A 397 -9.96 20.41 -13.04
CA ALA A 397 -8.58 19.97 -12.99
C ALA A 397 -7.64 21.09 -12.49
N ARG A 398 -7.74 22.29 -13.07
CA ARG A 398 -6.95 23.47 -12.66
C ARG A 398 -7.18 23.80 -11.19
N ASP A 399 -8.44 23.91 -10.77
CA ASP A 399 -8.80 24.26 -9.39
C ASP A 399 -8.28 23.20 -8.40
N GLY A 400 -8.26 21.91 -8.79
CA GLY A 400 -7.66 20.83 -8.01
C GLY A 400 -6.13 20.93 -7.90
N LEU A 401 -5.44 21.35 -8.95
CA LEU A 401 -3.98 21.54 -8.96
C LEU A 401 -3.57 22.79 -8.17
N GLU A 402 -4.31 23.90 -8.28
CA GLU A 402 -4.09 25.14 -7.54
C GLU A 402 -4.46 25.00 -6.04
N GLY A 403 -5.62 24.39 -5.77
CA GLY A 403 -6.22 24.27 -4.44
C GLY A 403 -5.70 23.10 -3.59
N GLY A 404 -4.95 22.16 -4.19
CA GLY A 404 -4.33 21.08 -3.42
C GLY A 404 -3.41 21.67 -2.34
N SER A 405 -3.31 21.01 -1.18
CA SER A 405 -2.71 21.41 0.12
C SER A 405 -1.39 22.23 0.19
N SER A 406 -0.81 22.67 -0.92
CA SER A 406 0.37 23.51 -1.11
C SER A 406 0.41 24.76 -0.24
N GLY A 407 -0.73 25.44 -0.03
CA GLY A 407 -0.80 26.70 0.71
C GLY A 407 -0.49 26.62 2.21
N ARG A 408 -0.33 25.42 2.78
CA ARG A 408 -0.01 25.20 4.22
C ARG A 408 1.22 24.29 4.44
N LEU A 409 2.04 24.06 3.42
CA LEU A 409 3.12 23.06 3.43
C LEU A 409 4.44 23.49 4.11
N THR A 410 4.55 24.63 4.78
CA THR A 410 5.87 25.23 5.10
C THR A 410 6.40 25.12 6.53
N ALA A 411 5.87 24.30 7.46
CA ALA A 411 6.34 24.44 8.87
C ALA A 411 6.65 23.22 9.75
N ALA A 412 6.47 21.95 9.38
CA ALA A 412 6.64 20.88 10.39
C ALA A 412 7.06 19.49 9.87
N LEU A 413 8.11 19.41 9.05
CA LEU A 413 8.59 18.14 8.48
C LEU A 413 10.12 18.11 8.49
N ARG A 414 10.70 17.73 9.62
CA ARG A 414 12.15 17.52 9.77
C ARG A 414 12.49 16.04 9.54
N GLU A 415 12.05 15.49 8.43
CA GLU A 415 12.40 14.13 8.00
C GLU A 415 12.83 14.17 6.53
N ARG A 416 14.11 13.82 6.29
CA ARG A 416 14.82 14.03 5.02
C ARG A 416 14.17 13.28 3.85
N SER A 417 13.72 12.04 4.08
CA SER A 417 13.07 11.18 3.07
C SER A 417 11.74 11.75 2.54
N SER A 418 11.09 12.62 3.32
CA SER A 418 9.80 13.20 2.99
C SER A 418 9.91 14.51 2.19
N LYS A 419 11.12 15.07 2.04
CA LYS A 419 11.35 16.33 1.32
C LYS A 419 11.42 16.11 -0.20
N GLU A 420 12.21 15.14 -0.64
CA GLU A 420 12.39 14.85 -2.07
C GLU A 420 11.07 14.46 -2.76
N ALA A 421 10.30 13.56 -2.15
CA ALA A 421 8.98 13.17 -2.65
C ALA A 421 7.99 14.35 -2.73
N ARG A 422 8.12 15.36 -1.86
CA ARG A 422 7.30 16.59 -1.93
C ARG A 422 7.73 17.49 -3.06
N ASP A 423 9.03 17.71 -3.21
CA ASP A 423 9.59 18.57 -4.26
C ASP A 423 9.28 17.96 -5.64
N GLU A 424 9.35 16.63 -5.78
CA GLU A 424 8.92 15.89 -6.97
C GLU A 424 7.42 16.09 -7.27
N LEU A 425 6.54 15.85 -6.28
CA LEU A 425 5.09 16.05 -6.44
C LEU A 425 4.73 17.49 -6.81
N ARG A 426 5.44 18.47 -6.24
CA ARG A 426 5.27 19.87 -6.56
C ARG A 426 5.66 20.16 -8.00
N THR A 427 6.81 19.64 -8.45
CA THR A 427 7.28 19.79 -9.82
C THR A 427 6.28 19.20 -10.81
N VAL A 428 5.81 17.97 -10.57
CA VAL A 428 4.79 17.32 -11.40
C VAL A 428 3.51 18.14 -11.45
N ARG A 429 3.04 18.66 -10.31
CA ARG A 429 1.84 19.49 -10.26
C ARG A 429 1.99 20.77 -11.09
N GLU A 430 3.13 21.45 -10.99
CA GLU A 430 3.41 22.67 -11.76
C GLU A 430 3.48 22.39 -13.27
N GLU A 431 4.09 21.27 -13.68
CA GLU A 431 4.10 20.82 -15.08
C GLU A 431 2.69 20.54 -15.60
N GLU A 432 1.90 19.78 -14.84
CA GLU A 432 0.55 19.39 -15.23
C GLU A 432 -0.42 20.58 -15.29
N LEU A 433 -0.23 21.57 -14.40
CA LEU A 433 -0.99 22.81 -14.43
C LEU A 433 -0.75 23.57 -15.74
N ARG A 434 0.50 23.66 -16.21
CA ARG A 434 0.82 24.30 -17.50
C ARG A 434 0.12 23.59 -18.66
N THR A 435 0.08 22.26 -18.63
CA THR A 435 -0.64 21.50 -19.66
C THR A 435 -2.15 21.81 -19.59
N VAL A 436 -2.77 21.76 -18.41
CA VAL A 436 -4.20 22.06 -18.24
C VAL A 436 -4.54 23.48 -18.72
N GLU A 437 -3.72 24.48 -18.39
CA GLU A 437 -3.89 25.86 -18.84
C GLU A 437 -3.73 26.01 -20.37
N HIS A 438 -2.85 25.22 -20.99
CA HIS A 438 -2.72 25.18 -22.43
C HIS A 438 -4.01 24.68 -23.10
N TRP A 439 -4.55 23.54 -22.63
CA TRP A 439 -5.82 22.99 -23.13
C TRP A 439 -7.00 23.93 -22.87
N LEU A 440 -7.09 24.56 -21.70
CA LEU A 440 -8.13 25.54 -21.38
C LEU A 440 -8.13 26.73 -22.34
N ARG A 441 -6.96 27.28 -22.66
CA ARG A 441 -6.85 28.40 -23.60
C ARG A 441 -7.29 27.99 -25.00
N SER A 442 -6.90 26.81 -25.45
CA SER A 442 -7.25 26.30 -26.78
C SER A 442 -8.74 26.02 -26.92
N TYR A 443 -9.34 25.28 -25.98
CA TYR A 443 -10.78 25.00 -26.00
C TYR A 443 -11.63 26.23 -25.70
N GLY A 444 -11.17 27.16 -24.87
CA GLY A 444 -11.83 28.45 -24.67
C GLY A 444 -11.95 29.22 -25.99
N LYS A 445 -10.84 29.41 -26.71
CA LYS A 445 -10.86 30.06 -28.02
C LYS A 445 -11.79 29.35 -29.01
N LEU A 446 -11.74 28.01 -29.06
CA LEU A 446 -12.57 27.21 -29.96
C LEU A 446 -14.07 27.36 -29.63
N ASN A 447 -14.43 27.37 -28.35
CA ASN A 447 -15.80 27.55 -27.91
C ASN A 447 -16.31 28.96 -28.17
N ASP A 448 -15.47 29.98 -27.96
CA ASP A 448 -15.84 31.39 -28.14
C ASP A 448 -15.94 31.80 -29.62
N THR A 449 -15.36 31.02 -30.55
CA THR A 449 -15.32 31.35 -31.99
C THR A 449 -16.12 30.40 -32.87
N VAL A 450 -16.26 29.13 -32.49
CA VAL A 450 -16.85 28.08 -33.35
C VAL A 450 -17.99 27.35 -32.64
N SER A 451 -17.77 26.84 -31.43
CA SER A 451 -18.69 25.86 -30.83
C SER A 451 -19.88 26.50 -30.10
N PHE A 452 -19.67 27.66 -29.47
CA PHE A 452 -20.65 28.40 -28.66
C PHE A 452 -21.45 27.53 -27.67
N GLN A 453 -20.83 26.48 -27.12
CA GLN A 453 -21.51 25.55 -26.22
C GLN A 453 -21.58 26.13 -24.81
N PRO A 454 -22.70 25.93 -24.09
CA PRO A 454 -22.80 26.32 -22.68
C PRO A 454 -21.82 25.50 -21.84
N ILE A 455 -21.22 26.16 -20.85
CA ILE A 455 -20.28 25.53 -19.92
C ILE A 455 -21.09 25.05 -18.70
N PRO A 456 -21.24 23.72 -18.49
CA PRO A 456 -22.00 23.19 -17.37
C PRO A 456 -21.31 23.47 -16.03
N LYS A 457 -22.09 23.38 -14.94
CA LYS A 457 -21.56 23.52 -13.58
C LYS A 457 -20.85 22.24 -13.14
N ALA A 458 -19.86 22.38 -12.25
CA ALA A 458 -19.11 21.22 -11.72
C ALA A 458 -20.02 20.17 -11.04
N SER A 459 -21.09 20.59 -10.38
CA SER A 459 -22.07 19.69 -9.75
C SER A 459 -22.79 18.79 -10.74
N GLU A 460 -23.06 19.27 -11.96
CA GLU A 460 -23.73 18.49 -13.01
C GLU A 460 -22.78 17.42 -13.57
N LEU A 461 -21.51 17.78 -13.76
CA LEU A 461 -20.48 16.88 -14.27
C LEU A 461 -20.14 15.74 -13.30
N GLN A 462 -20.30 15.94 -11.99
CA GLN A 462 -19.98 14.93 -10.99
C GLN A 462 -20.75 13.62 -11.22
N THR A 463 -21.99 13.72 -11.72
CA THR A 463 -22.84 12.55 -12.03
C THR A 463 -22.41 11.78 -13.27
N ARG A 464 -21.52 12.36 -14.09
CA ARG A 464 -21.07 11.82 -15.37
C ARG A 464 -19.65 11.26 -15.31
N ILE A 465 -19.01 11.32 -14.14
CA ILE A 465 -17.67 10.76 -13.93
C ILE A 465 -17.82 9.22 -13.93
N PRO A 466 -17.11 8.50 -14.83
CA PRO A 466 -17.16 7.05 -14.87
C PRO A 466 -16.44 6.41 -13.69
N ALA A 467 -16.62 5.11 -13.49
CA ALA A 467 -15.81 4.35 -12.55
C ALA A 467 -14.34 4.25 -13.04
N GLY A 468 -13.42 4.23 -12.09
CA GLY A 468 -12.01 3.97 -12.38
C GLY A 468 -11.76 2.54 -12.88
N ARG A 469 -10.69 2.35 -13.65
CA ARG A 469 -10.24 1.04 -14.15
C ARG A 469 -8.82 0.76 -13.67
N ALA A 470 -8.56 -0.46 -13.20
CA ALA A 470 -7.21 -0.91 -12.88
C ALA A 470 -6.48 -1.40 -14.14
N ALA A 471 -5.17 -1.14 -14.23
CA ALA A 471 -4.29 -1.78 -15.21
C ALA A 471 -3.57 -3.01 -14.64
N LEU A 472 -3.28 -2.98 -13.33
CA LEU A 472 -2.61 -4.05 -12.60
C LEU A 472 -3.51 -4.61 -11.48
N ASP A 473 -3.27 -5.86 -11.08
CA ASP A 473 -3.92 -6.49 -9.95
C ASP A 473 -2.91 -6.75 -8.81
N PRO A 474 -3.35 -6.75 -7.53
CA PRO A 474 -2.54 -7.28 -6.44
C PRO A 474 -2.04 -8.68 -6.77
N ARG A 475 -0.78 -8.99 -6.43
CA ARG A 475 -0.27 -10.37 -6.53
C ARG A 475 -0.53 -11.06 -5.21
N PRO A 476 -1.45 -12.05 -5.13
CA PRO A 476 -1.77 -12.70 -3.86
C PRO A 476 -0.52 -13.26 -3.22
N TYR A 477 -0.34 -13.00 -1.92
CA TYR A 477 0.78 -13.53 -1.19
C TYR A 477 0.72 -15.06 -1.15
N ARG A 478 1.83 -15.70 -1.52
CA ARG A 478 2.02 -17.13 -1.35
C ARG A 478 3.03 -17.33 -0.23
N HIS A 479 2.63 -18.11 0.77
CA HIS A 479 3.53 -18.50 1.85
C HIS A 479 4.77 -19.20 1.25
N PRO A 480 5.98 -18.91 1.77
CA PRO A 480 7.14 -19.69 1.42
C PRO A 480 6.93 -21.15 1.87
N VAL A 481 7.51 -22.07 1.12
CA VAL A 481 7.57 -23.47 1.56
C VAL A 481 8.41 -23.52 2.84
N PRO A 482 7.90 -24.07 3.95
CA PRO A 482 8.66 -24.23 5.18
C PRO A 482 9.99 -24.94 4.92
N ALA A 483 11.08 -24.43 5.51
CA ALA A 483 12.42 -25.02 5.33
C ALA A 483 12.53 -26.42 5.97
N PHE A 484 11.75 -26.69 7.00
CA PHE A 484 11.69 -27.96 7.74
C PHE A 484 10.31 -28.11 8.39
N GLY A 485 10.05 -29.29 8.97
CA GLY A 485 8.81 -29.53 9.71
C GLY A 485 7.56 -29.64 8.81
N PRO A 486 6.36 -29.54 9.40
CA PRO A 486 5.11 -29.70 8.65
C PRO A 486 5.00 -28.74 7.48
N GLY A 487 4.77 -29.29 6.29
CA GLY A 487 4.68 -28.56 5.03
C GLY A 487 6.00 -28.43 4.27
N SER A 488 7.13 -28.88 4.83
CA SER A 488 8.39 -28.97 4.08
C SER A 488 8.42 -30.23 3.18
N PRO A 489 9.17 -30.21 2.07
CA PRO A 489 9.37 -31.39 1.23
C PRO A 489 9.96 -32.54 2.05
N GLY A 490 9.38 -33.73 1.95
CA GLY A 490 9.86 -34.93 2.65
C GLY A 490 9.54 -35.00 4.15
N PHE A 491 8.77 -34.06 4.70
CA PHE A 491 8.32 -34.16 6.09
C PHE A 491 7.38 -35.36 6.28
N GLN A 492 7.66 -36.15 7.31
CA GLN A 492 6.81 -37.24 7.77
C GLN A 492 6.50 -36.99 9.25
N SER A 493 5.21 -36.89 9.58
CA SER A 493 4.80 -36.76 10.98
C SER A 493 5.20 -38.00 11.78
N GLU A 494 5.45 -37.84 13.08
CA GLU A 494 5.68 -38.95 14.02
C GLU A 494 4.59 -40.03 13.89
N GLY A 495 3.32 -39.63 13.72
CA GLY A 495 2.21 -40.55 13.46
C GLY A 495 2.38 -41.36 12.17
N MET A 496 2.85 -40.73 11.09
CA MET A 496 3.13 -41.40 9.82
C MET A 496 4.34 -42.33 9.92
N LYS A 497 5.42 -41.89 10.59
CA LYS A 497 6.61 -42.71 10.84
C LYS A 497 6.27 -43.96 11.66
N ARG A 498 5.43 -43.82 12.70
CA ARG A 498 4.94 -44.95 13.51
C ARG A 498 4.04 -45.88 12.69
N ALA A 499 3.16 -45.36 11.84
CA ALA A 499 2.32 -46.19 10.97
C ALA A 499 3.16 -47.01 9.96
N VAL A 500 4.23 -46.43 9.41
CA VAL A 500 5.16 -47.14 8.52
C VAL A 500 5.97 -48.20 9.28
N MET A 501 6.39 -47.94 10.52
CA MET A 501 7.09 -48.95 11.35
C MET A 501 6.18 -50.09 11.82
N VAL A 502 4.89 -49.83 12.09
CA VAL A 502 3.93 -50.86 12.51
C VAL A 502 3.47 -51.73 11.33
N GLY A 503 3.60 -51.26 10.09
CA GLY A 503 3.31 -52.02 8.87
C GLY A 503 4.44 -52.95 8.38
N GLY A 504 5.54 -53.07 9.11
CA GLY A 504 6.69 -53.91 8.77
C GLY A 504 6.48 -55.40 9.03
N GLY A 505 5.49 -56.01 8.40
CA GLY A 505 5.24 -57.45 8.46
C GLY A 505 4.35 -57.90 7.31
N THR A 506 4.97 -58.52 6.30
CA THR A 506 4.43 -59.12 5.06
C THR A 506 4.39 -58.20 3.83
N GLY A 507 5.01 -58.69 2.75
CA GLY A 507 5.00 -58.08 1.41
C GLY A 507 3.64 -58.13 0.72
N PRO A 508 3.54 -57.58 -0.50
CA PRO A 508 2.40 -56.80 -0.95
C PRO A 508 1.23 -57.65 -1.46
N PRO A 509 0.02 -57.05 -1.51
CA PRO A 509 -0.76 -57.12 -2.72
C PRO A 509 -0.97 -55.73 -3.30
N ASP A 510 -0.73 -55.66 -4.61
CA ASP A 510 -1.13 -54.65 -5.55
C ASP A 510 -2.62 -54.31 -5.41
N VAL A 511 -2.96 -53.15 -4.82
CA VAL A 511 -4.26 -52.49 -5.01
C VAL A 511 -4.07 -50.98 -4.87
N GLY A 512 -4.32 -50.25 -5.96
CA GLY A 512 -4.29 -48.80 -5.99
C GLY A 512 -5.23 -48.16 -4.96
N VAL A 513 -4.74 -47.13 -4.29
CA VAL A 513 -5.52 -46.25 -3.42
C VAL A 513 -5.45 -44.82 -4.00
N PRO A 514 -6.60 -44.13 -4.17
CA PRO A 514 -6.69 -42.87 -4.91
C PRO A 514 -6.13 -41.68 -4.13
N PRO A 515 -5.84 -40.55 -4.80
CA PRO A 515 -5.36 -39.34 -4.12
C PRO A 515 -6.44 -38.75 -3.21
N VAL A 516 -6.05 -38.48 -1.96
CA VAL A 516 -6.82 -37.67 -1.01
C VAL A 516 -6.93 -36.25 -1.56
N VAL A 517 -8.14 -35.87 -1.95
CA VAL A 517 -8.51 -34.53 -2.38
C VAL A 517 -8.56 -33.63 -1.14
N LEU A 518 -7.67 -32.64 -1.09
CA LEU A 518 -7.84 -31.46 -0.22
C LEU A 518 -9.12 -30.74 -0.68
N GLU A 519 -10.13 -30.72 0.20
CA GLU A 519 -11.39 -30.01 -0.02
C GLU A 519 -11.12 -28.53 -0.37
N ARG A 520 -11.61 -28.12 -1.54
CA ARG A 520 -11.74 -26.71 -1.91
C ARG A 520 -13.00 -26.13 -1.26
N PRO A 521 -13.03 -24.85 -0.87
CA PRO A 521 -14.25 -24.19 -0.44
C PRO A 521 -15.24 -24.13 -1.63
N GLY A 522 -16.49 -24.52 -1.38
CA GLY A 522 -17.51 -24.74 -2.40
C GLY A 522 -18.00 -23.48 -3.12
N PRO A 523 -18.60 -23.61 -4.33
CA PRO A 523 -19.15 -22.50 -5.07
C PRO A 523 -20.59 -22.16 -4.62
N GLN A 524 -20.87 -20.85 -4.57
CA GLN A 524 -22.18 -20.26 -4.37
C GLN A 524 -23.13 -20.63 -5.53
N VAL A 525 -24.38 -20.96 -5.18
CA VAL A 525 -25.45 -21.37 -6.09
C VAL A 525 -26.06 -20.14 -6.80
N GLY A 526 -26.06 -20.16 -8.14
CA GLY A 526 -26.92 -19.32 -8.98
C GLY A 526 -27.99 -20.18 -9.69
N PRO A 527 -29.13 -19.59 -10.14
CA PRO A 527 -30.31 -20.35 -10.59
C PRO A 527 -30.18 -20.89 -12.03
N PRO A 528 -31.06 -21.85 -12.45
CA PRO A 528 -30.77 -22.75 -13.56
C PRO A 528 -31.20 -22.21 -14.93
N THR A 529 -30.41 -22.52 -15.96
CA THR A 529 -30.78 -22.32 -17.38
C THR A 529 -30.77 -23.67 -18.12
N VAL A 530 -31.83 -23.89 -18.89
CA VAL A 530 -32.23 -25.10 -19.64
C VAL A 530 -31.30 -25.37 -20.84
N PRO A 531 -31.02 -26.64 -21.24
CA PRO A 531 -30.15 -26.92 -22.38
C PRO A 531 -30.90 -26.84 -23.72
N ILE A 532 -30.26 -26.23 -24.71
CA ILE A 532 -30.66 -26.29 -26.13
C ILE A 532 -29.61 -27.08 -26.91
N THR A 533 -30.17 -27.90 -27.81
CA THR A 533 -29.65 -28.94 -28.70
C THR A 533 -28.50 -28.54 -29.63
N ALA A 534 -27.67 -29.55 -29.91
CA ALA A 534 -26.61 -29.55 -30.91
C ALA A 534 -27.14 -29.64 -32.36
N ALA A 535 -26.46 -28.96 -33.29
CA ALA A 535 -26.42 -29.32 -34.71
C ALA A 535 -25.21 -28.66 -35.41
N ARG A 536 -24.28 -29.48 -35.91
CA ARG A 536 -23.36 -29.26 -37.05
C ARG A 536 -22.48 -30.52 -37.14
N GLY A 537 -22.34 -31.21 -38.27
CA GLY A 537 -22.28 -30.76 -39.66
C GLY A 537 -20.87 -31.10 -40.18
N GLU A 538 -20.81 -32.08 -41.09
CA GLU A 538 -19.64 -32.79 -41.60
C GLU A 538 -18.59 -31.90 -42.33
N ALA A 539 -17.30 -32.26 -42.17
CA ALA A 539 -16.14 -32.41 -43.09
C ALA A 539 -15.96 -31.48 -44.34
N PRO A 540 -14.79 -31.42 -45.04
CA PRO A 540 -13.61 -32.32 -44.99
C PRO A 540 -12.21 -31.65 -45.08
N GLU A 541 -11.22 -32.56 -45.09
CA GLU A 541 -9.76 -32.49 -45.25
C GLU A 541 -9.22 -31.75 -46.48
N THR A 542 -7.94 -31.33 -46.41
CA THR A 542 -6.87 -31.67 -47.38
C THR A 542 -5.47 -31.30 -46.83
N ASP A 543 -4.54 -32.26 -46.94
CA ASP A 543 -3.10 -32.19 -47.33
C ASP A 543 -2.25 -31.00 -46.83
N GLY A 544 -1.11 -31.17 -46.16
CA GLY A 544 0.00 -32.07 -46.44
C GLY A 544 1.20 -31.25 -46.94
N ILE A 545 2.36 -31.33 -46.27
CA ILE A 545 3.75 -31.31 -46.80
C ILE A 545 4.75 -31.13 -45.63
N ASP A 546 5.69 -32.07 -45.59
CA ASP A 546 6.82 -32.25 -44.70
C ASP A 546 7.93 -31.17 -44.81
N GLY A 547 8.76 -31.09 -43.76
CA GLY A 547 10.07 -30.41 -43.81
C GLY A 547 10.79 -30.40 -42.46
N ALA A 548 11.53 -31.47 -42.17
CA ALA A 548 12.37 -31.65 -40.98
C ALA A 548 13.63 -30.78 -40.94
N CYS A 549 14.13 -30.46 -39.73
CA CYS A 549 15.54 -30.57 -39.30
C CYS A 549 15.74 -30.16 -37.82
N ASP A 550 16.62 -30.89 -37.15
CA ASP A 550 16.83 -31.04 -35.70
C ASP A 550 17.56 -29.89 -34.95
N ASP A 551 17.07 -29.63 -33.71
CA ASP A 551 17.70 -29.42 -32.36
C ASP A 551 19.10 -28.75 -32.15
N PRO A 552 19.52 -28.30 -30.94
CA PRO A 552 18.80 -27.96 -29.68
C PRO A 552 19.19 -26.59 -29.07
N SER A 553 18.57 -26.29 -27.93
CA SER A 553 18.95 -25.35 -26.85
C SER A 553 18.26 -23.99 -26.86
N GLN A 554 17.22 -23.82 -26.03
CA GLN A 554 17.03 -22.64 -25.16
C GLN A 554 16.05 -22.92 -24.02
N LEU A 555 16.44 -22.43 -22.85
CA LEU A 555 15.74 -22.45 -21.57
C LEU A 555 14.45 -21.63 -21.65
N ALA A 556 13.32 -22.25 -21.30
CA ALA A 556 12.01 -21.62 -21.27
C ALA A 556 11.84 -20.71 -20.04
N PHE A 557 11.73 -19.40 -20.26
CA PHE A 557 11.01 -18.48 -19.37
C PHE A 557 9.68 -18.14 -20.03
N GLY A 558 8.57 -18.59 -19.43
CA GLY A 558 7.22 -18.41 -19.93
C GLY A 558 6.81 -16.94 -19.99
N GLY A 559 6.59 -16.44 -21.20
CA GLY A 559 5.96 -15.15 -21.47
C GLY A 559 4.44 -15.23 -21.34
N LEU A 560 3.86 -14.32 -20.55
CA LEU A 560 2.42 -14.07 -20.55
C LEU A 560 2.08 -12.96 -21.55
N SER A 561 1.18 -13.31 -22.47
CA SER A 561 0.72 -12.60 -23.65
C SER A 561 -0.03 -11.30 -23.32
N ILE A 562 0.42 -10.19 -23.93
CA ILE A 562 -0.35 -8.96 -24.14
C ILE A 562 -0.97 -9.10 -25.53
N GLY A 563 -2.15 -9.71 -25.61
CA GLY A 563 -2.80 -10.01 -26.89
C GLY A 563 -4.31 -9.82 -26.92
N LYS A 564 -4.96 -9.31 -25.87
CA LYS A 564 -6.43 -9.27 -25.78
C LYS A 564 -7.08 -7.90 -25.64
N ALA A 565 -6.33 -6.82 -25.89
CA ALA A 565 -6.87 -5.45 -25.82
C ALA A 565 -6.97 -4.74 -27.18
N ARG A 566 -6.69 -5.43 -28.30
CA ARG A 566 -6.68 -4.84 -29.65
C ARG A 566 -7.92 -5.19 -30.49
N ASP A 567 -8.62 -6.28 -30.21
CA ASP A 567 -9.63 -6.81 -31.14
C ASP A 567 -11.09 -6.46 -30.81
N GLU A 568 -11.36 -5.69 -29.74
CA GLU A 568 -12.75 -5.28 -29.40
C GLU A 568 -13.09 -3.84 -29.82
N ALA A 569 -12.16 -3.12 -30.47
CA ALA A 569 -12.40 -1.75 -30.96
C ALA A 569 -12.91 -1.67 -32.41
N GLU A 570 -12.88 -2.76 -33.18
CA GLU A 570 -13.29 -2.77 -34.60
C GLU A 570 -14.74 -3.23 -34.83
N GLN A 571 -15.49 -3.60 -33.78
CA GLN A 571 -16.83 -4.19 -33.95
C GLN A 571 -18.01 -3.20 -33.86
N TYR A 572 -17.77 -1.89 -33.72
CA TYR A 572 -18.83 -0.87 -33.64
C TYR A 572 -18.76 0.27 -34.69
N ALA A 573 -17.92 0.15 -35.73
CA ALA A 573 -17.75 1.19 -36.74
C ALA A 573 -18.34 0.86 -38.14
N GLY A 574 -19.15 -0.20 -38.25
CA GLY A 574 -19.61 -0.71 -39.56
C GLY A 574 -21.12 -0.89 -39.67
N ALA A 575 -21.93 0.16 -39.54
CA ALA A 575 -23.31 0.18 -40.02
C ALA A 575 -23.83 1.62 -40.17
N GLY A 576 -23.93 2.11 -41.41
CA GLY A 576 -24.74 3.30 -41.70
C GLY A 576 -24.24 4.15 -42.87
N ALA A 577 -24.47 3.71 -44.10
CA ALA A 577 -24.66 4.59 -45.27
C ALA A 577 -25.11 3.77 -46.49
N TYR A 578 -26.41 3.51 -46.62
CA TYR A 578 -27.09 3.37 -47.90
C TYR A 578 -28.46 4.05 -47.77
N TYR A 579 -28.71 4.97 -48.70
CA TYR A 579 -29.81 5.94 -48.84
C TYR A 579 -29.69 7.26 -48.07
#